data_AF-Q2FTT9-F1
#
_entry.id   AF-Q2FTT9-F1
#
_cell.length_a   1.000
_cell.length_b   1.000
_cell.length_c   1.000
_cell.angle_alpha   90.00
_cell.angle_beta   90.00
_cell.angle_gamma   90.00
#
_symmetry.space_group_name_H-M   'P 1'
#
loop_
_entity.id
_entity.type
_entity.pdbx_description
1 polymer ?
#
loop_
_entity_poly.entity_id
_entity_poly.type
_entity_poly.pdbx_seq_one_letter_code
_entity_poly.pdbx_strand_id
1 'polypeptide(L)'
;MNHTRIFVIFSLILIISPVSSLSVHFLDVGQGDATLIRHNGHTMLIDAGDMDAGPDILSYLQYQGVTRLDVLVSTHPHTDHIGGMSDILQALPVSLYVDNGATHTTPAYRNLEKALIKKQIPYATAKKGDTIPFTDDITILVTSPDELTGDLNEDSLALLLTYGEVRIFFTGDCESCDASCDIVKLAHHGSKGSATRAILNGDIPDCAIISLGIDNEYHYPAPSTINALKKAGVEVFRTDEEGTIVLRTDGEKYWFV
;
A
#
# COMPACT_ATOMS: atom_id res chain seq x y z
N MET A 1 36.49 56.83 -31.75
CA MET A 1 36.17 56.19 -30.45
C MET A 1 34.90 55.39 -30.65
N ASN A 2 35.01 54.08 -30.94
CA ASN A 2 33.86 53.19 -31.09
C ASN A 2 33.88 52.20 -29.92
N HIS A 3 32.94 52.36 -28.99
CA HIS A 3 32.75 51.45 -27.89
C HIS A 3 31.81 50.32 -28.32
N THR A 4 32.36 49.15 -28.62
CA THR A 4 31.58 47.93 -28.82
C THR A 4 31.06 47.46 -27.47
N ARG A 5 29.75 47.55 -27.26
CA ARG A 5 29.08 47.00 -26.07
C ARG A 5 28.79 45.52 -26.30
N ILE A 6 29.43 44.66 -25.51
CA ILE A 6 29.13 43.22 -25.44
C ILE A 6 27.93 43.05 -24.52
N PHE A 7 26.83 42.49 -25.03
CA PHE A 7 25.71 42.02 -24.22
C PHE A 7 25.95 40.56 -23.87
N VAL A 8 26.09 40.27 -22.57
CA VAL A 8 26.08 38.90 -22.04
C VAL A 8 24.63 38.56 -21.72
N ILE A 9 24.05 37.61 -22.46
CA ILE A 9 22.72 37.07 -22.17
C ILE A 9 22.92 35.99 -21.11
N PHE A 10 22.45 36.25 -19.89
CA PHE A 10 22.28 35.21 -18.87
C PHE A 10 20.98 34.47 -19.16
N SER A 11 21.06 33.30 -19.80
CA SER A 11 19.94 32.37 -19.87
C SER A 11 19.72 31.76 -18.49
N LEU A 12 18.68 32.20 -17.80
CA LEU A 12 18.20 31.59 -16.56
C LEU A 12 17.60 30.23 -16.93
N ILE A 13 18.37 29.15 -16.78
CA ILE A 13 17.84 27.79 -16.88
C ILE A 13 17.05 27.55 -15.59
N LEU A 14 15.73 27.67 -15.67
CA LEU A 14 14.86 27.23 -14.59
C LEU A 14 14.93 25.71 -14.56
N ILE A 15 15.74 25.15 -13.65
CA ILE A 15 15.66 23.73 -13.32
C ILE A 15 14.36 23.57 -12.54
N ILE A 16 13.26 23.34 -13.24
CA ILE A 16 12.06 22.81 -12.63
C ILE A 16 12.42 21.38 -12.28
N SER A 17 12.90 21.15 -11.05
CA SER A 17 12.91 19.79 -10.51
C SER A 17 11.48 19.29 -10.65
N PRO A 18 11.22 18.14 -11.32
CA PRO A 18 9.89 17.58 -11.31
C PRO A 18 9.51 17.42 -9.84
N VAL A 19 8.38 18.01 -9.45
CA VAL A 19 7.83 17.78 -8.11
C VAL A 19 7.75 16.26 -7.97
N SER A 20 8.49 15.71 -7.02
CA SER A 20 8.52 14.28 -6.80
C SER A 20 7.14 13.85 -6.33
N SER A 21 6.32 13.32 -7.23
CA SER A 21 5.00 12.83 -6.84
C SER A 21 5.14 11.42 -6.30
N LEU A 22 4.69 11.19 -5.07
CA LEU A 22 4.38 9.86 -4.57
C LEU A 22 3.22 9.31 -5.39
N SER A 23 3.30 8.05 -5.81
CA SER A 23 2.15 7.33 -6.39
C SER A 23 1.88 6.04 -5.63
N VAL A 24 0.59 5.78 -5.37
CA VAL A 24 0.08 4.60 -4.67
C VAL A 24 -0.92 3.91 -5.59
N HIS A 25 -0.65 2.66 -5.91
CA HIS A 25 -1.41 1.87 -6.88
C HIS A 25 -2.05 0.71 -6.13
N PHE A 26 -3.36 0.77 -5.94
CA PHE A 26 -4.15 -0.32 -5.38
C PHE A 26 -4.50 -1.26 -6.54
N LEU A 27 -3.76 -2.36 -6.63
CA LEU A 27 -3.83 -3.26 -7.77
C LEU A 27 -5.14 -4.05 -7.74
N ASP A 28 -5.76 -4.16 -8.90
CA ASP A 28 -6.83 -5.14 -9.11
C ASP A 28 -6.21 -6.52 -9.29
N VAL A 29 -6.27 -7.32 -8.22
CA VAL A 29 -5.76 -8.69 -8.15
C VAL A 29 -6.89 -9.70 -7.92
N GLY A 30 -8.14 -9.30 -8.20
CA GLY A 30 -9.32 -10.04 -7.78
C GLY A 30 -9.54 -9.94 -6.27
N GLN A 31 -9.84 -11.06 -5.62
CA GLN A 31 -10.00 -11.09 -4.17
C GLN A 31 -8.61 -11.07 -3.51
N GLY A 32 -8.35 -10.04 -2.70
CA GLY A 32 -7.10 -9.87 -1.99
C GLY A 32 -6.56 -8.45 -2.07
N ASP A 33 -5.36 -8.28 -1.54
CA ASP A 33 -4.67 -6.99 -1.48
C ASP A 33 -3.31 -7.06 -2.17
N ALA A 34 -3.03 -6.06 -3.00
CA ALA A 34 -1.68 -5.73 -3.43
C ALA A 34 -1.60 -4.23 -3.71
N THR A 35 -0.66 -3.55 -3.07
CA THR A 35 -0.48 -2.09 -3.21
C THR A 35 0.97 -1.75 -3.53
N LEU A 36 1.20 -1.15 -4.69
CA LEU A 36 2.51 -0.63 -5.08
C LEU A 36 2.63 0.85 -4.71
N ILE A 37 3.66 1.19 -3.95
CA ILE A 37 4.04 2.56 -3.59
C ILE A 37 5.33 2.94 -4.32
N ARG A 38 5.36 4.11 -4.94
CA ARG A 38 6.52 4.61 -5.68
C ARG A 38 6.82 6.04 -5.30
N HIS A 39 8.09 6.34 -5.02
CA HIS A 39 8.54 7.69 -4.74
C HIS A 39 10.02 7.85 -5.05
N ASN A 40 10.39 8.86 -5.85
CA ASN A 40 11.81 9.15 -6.15
C ASN A 40 12.64 7.92 -6.59
N GLY A 41 12.04 7.04 -7.39
CA GLY A 41 12.68 5.80 -7.85
C GLY A 41 12.71 4.65 -6.84
N HIS A 42 12.31 4.89 -5.59
CA HIS A 42 12.09 3.86 -4.57
C HIS A 42 10.72 3.20 -4.77
N THR A 43 10.65 1.94 -4.39
CA THR A 43 9.47 1.09 -4.59
C THR A 43 9.21 0.20 -3.38
N MET A 44 7.96 0.22 -2.92
CA MET A 44 7.47 -0.66 -1.88
C MET A 44 6.24 -1.40 -2.40
N LEU A 45 6.15 -2.69 -2.12
CA LEU A 45 4.93 -3.47 -2.36
C LEU A 45 4.38 -3.92 -1.00
N ILE A 46 3.11 -3.62 -0.73
CA ILE A 46 2.37 -4.09 0.43
C ILE A 46 1.40 -5.16 -0.07
N ASP A 47 1.53 -6.38 0.46
CA ASP A 47 0.76 -7.56 0.05
C ASP A 47 0.90 -7.90 -1.45
N ALA A 48 0.40 -9.07 -1.85
CA ALA A 48 0.61 -9.65 -3.18
C ALA A 48 -0.54 -10.58 -3.64
N GLY A 49 -1.77 -10.33 -3.18
CA GLY A 49 -2.97 -11.07 -3.60
C GLY A 49 -2.93 -12.57 -3.30
N ASP A 50 -3.86 -13.30 -3.90
CA ASP A 50 -3.93 -14.77 -3.81
C ASP A 50 -2.81 -15.46 -4.63
N MET A 51 -2.72 -16.78 -4.57
CA MET A 51 -1.64 -17.59 -5.13
C MET A 51 -1.49 -17.48 -6.66
N ASP A 52 -2.51 -17.05 -7.37
CA ASP A 52 -2.51 -16.84 -8.81
C ASP A 52 -2.28 -15.37 -9.22
N ALA A 53 -2.25 -14.43 -8.27
CA ALA A 53 -2.05 -13.01 -8.54
C ALA A 53 -0.60 -12.65 -8.94
N GLY A 54 0.38 -13.47 -8.55
CA GLY A 54 1.81 -13.20 -8.76
C GLY A 54 2.19 -12.80 -10.19
N PRO A 55 1.82 -13.56 -11.24
CA PRO A 55 2.10 -13.21 -12.63
C PRO A 55 1.52 -11.87 -13.09
N ASP A 56 0.31 -11.52 -12.65
CA ASP A 56 -0.35 -10.27 -13.04
C ASP A 56 0.27 -9.07 -12.33
N ILE A 57 0.60 -9.22 -11.04
CA ILE A 57 1.37 -8.23 -10.28
C ILE A 57 2.73 -8.01 -10.95
N LEU A 58 3.47 -9.07 -11.29
CA LEU A 58 4.77 -8.94 -11.97
C LEU A 58 4.64 -8.23 -13.32
N SER A 59 3.60 -8.54 -14.08
CA SER A 59 3.32 -7.88 -15.36
C SER A 59 3.03 -6.39 -15.16
N TYR A 60 2.26 -6.03 -14.12
CA TYR A 60 2.00 -4.65 -13.76
C TYR A 60 3.27 -3.91 -13.29
N LEU A 61 4.05 -4.53 -12.40
CA LEU A 61 5.33 -3.99 -11.93
C LEU A 61 6.28 -3.73 -13.11
N GLN A 62 6.37 -4.67 -14.06
CA GLN A 62 7.16 -4.50 -15.28
C GLN A 62 6.64 -3.35 -16.14
N TYR A 63 5.32 -3.24 -16.34
CA TYR A 63 4.70 -2.14 -17.07
C TYR A 63 5.00 -0.77 -16.42
N GLN A 64 5.03 -0.72 -15.09
CA GLN A 64 5.42 0.46 -14.31
C GLN A 64 6.94 0.74 -14.34
N GLY A 65 7.75 -0.15 -14.93
CA GLY A 65 9.22 -0.04 -14.97
C GLY A 65 9.90 -0.37 -13.63
N VAL A 66 9.22 -1.12 -12.76
CA VAL A 66 9.79 -1.59 -11.49
C VAL A 66 10.75 -2.75 -11.78
N THR A 67 12.00 -2.59 -11.37
CA THR A 67 13.07 -3.58 -11.61
C THR A 67 13.62 -4.21 -10.32
N ARG A 68 13.24 -3.67 -9.17
CA ARG A 68 13.55 -4.13 -7.82
C ARG A 68 12.49 -3.60 -6.87
N LEU A 69 12.38 -4.20 -5.69
CA LEU A 69 11.64 -3.63 -4.56
C LEU A 69 12.64 -3.23 -3.48
N ASP A 70 12.51 -2.01 -2.96
CA ASP A 70 13.24 -1.58 -1.77
C ASP A 70 12.66 -2.26 -0.54
N VAL A 71 11.33 -2.35 -0.46
CA VAL A 71 10.62 -3.02 0.63
C VAL A 71 9.48 -3.88 0.08
N LEU A 72 9.36 -5.11 0.58
CA LEU A 72 8.18 -5.96 0.44
C LEU A 72 7.56 -6.15 1.83
N VAL A 73 6.32 -5.75 2.00
CA VAL A 73 5.60 -5.85 3.28
C VAL A 73 4.50 -6.88 3.16
N SER A 74 4.38 -7.75 4.17
CA SER A 74 3.23 -8.61 4.40
C SER A 74 2.45 -8.12 5.60
N THR A 75 1.16 -7.82 5.43
CA THR A 75 0.32 -7.38 6.54
C THR A 75 0.07 -8.53 7.52
N HIS A 76 -0.33 -9.69 7.02
CA HIS A 76 -0.59 -10.91 7.78
C HIS A 76 -0.55 -12.14 6.86
N PRO A 77 -0.51 -13.38 7.38
CA PRO A 77 -0.14 -14.54 6.56
C PRO A 77 -1.32 -15.23 5.84
N HIS A 78 -2.45 -14.54 5.61
CA HIS A 78 -3.55 -15.10 4.82
C HIS A 78 -3.23 -15.11 3.33
N THR A 79 -3.80 -16.10 2.64
CA THR A 79 -3.42 -16.45 1.27
C THR A 79 -3.66 -15.31 0.29
N ASP A 80 -4.76 -14.58 0.43
CA ASP A 80 -5.16 -13.42 -0.37
C ASP A 80 -4.32 -12.15 -0.12
N HIS A 81 -3.37 -12.23 0.80
CA HIS A 81 -2.36 -11.19 1.05
C HIS A 81 -0.95 -11.64 0.66
N ILE A 82 -0.58 -12.89 0.92
CA ILE A 82 0.80 -13.37 0.71
C ILE A 82 0.97 -14.31 -0.48
N GLY A 83 -0.11 -14.67 -1.17
CA GLY A 83 -0.16 -15.71 -2.18
C GLY A 83 0.86 -15.51 -3.30
N GLY A 84 0.89 -14.32 -3.88
CA GLY A 84 1.82 -13.96 -4.96
C GLY A 84 3.26 -13.68 -4.52
N MET A 85 3.55 -13.54 -3.21
CA MET A 85 4.87 -13.07 -2.74
C MET A 85 6.01 -14.00 -3.13
N SER A 86 5.76 -15.32 -3.18
CA SER A 86 6.79 -16.28 -3.58
C SER A 86 7.22 -16.09 -5.04
N ASP A 87 6.32 -15.65 -5.92
CA ASP A 87 6.64 -15.32 -7.31
C ASP A 87 7.41 -14.00 -7.40
N ILE A 88 7.00 -13.00 -6.62
CA ILE A 88 7.70 -11.71 -6.51
C ILE A 88 9.17 -11.92 -6.10
N LEU A 89 9.40 -12.66 -5.01
CA LEU A 89 10.74 -12.96 -4.50
C LEU A 89 11.60 -13.77 -5.49
N GLN A 90 10.96 -14.59 -6.33
CA GLN A 90 11.65 -15.35 -7.35
C GLN A 90 12.10 -14.46 -8.52
N ALA A 91 11.24 -13.54 -8.97
CA ALA A 91 11.42 -12.74 -10.17
C ALA A 91 12.17 -11.41 -9.94
N LEU A 92 11.98 -10.76 -8.78
CA LEU A 92 12.53 -9.43 -8.50
C LEU A 92 13.54 -9.46 -7.34
N PRO A 93 14.61 -8.64 -7.39
CA PRO A 93 15.41 -8.35 -6.21
C PRO A 93 14.58 -7.58 -5.17
N VAL A 94 14.62 -8.03 -3.92
CA VAL A 94 13.98 -7.38 -2.77
C VAL A 94 15.06 -7.03 -1.75
N SER A 95 15.08 -5.80 -1.27
CA SER A 95 16.15 -5.31 -0.39
C SER A 95 15.83 -5.53 1.09
N LEU A 96 14.55 -5.46 1.46
CA LEU A 96 14.03 -5.72 2.79
C LEU A 96 12.65 -6.37 2.69
N TYR A 97 12.40 -7.42 3.46
CA TYR A 97 11.08 -7.97 3.70
C TYR A 97 10.65 -7.67 5.14
N VAL A 98 9.41 -7.22 5.32
CA VAL A 98 8.83 -6.88 6.63
C VAL A 98 7.49 -7.58 6.84
N ASP A 99 7.26 -8.17 8.02
CA ASP A 99 5.96 -8.72 8.44
C ASP A 99 5.67 -8.47 9.94
N ASN A 100 4.53 -8.95 10.43
CA ASN A 100 4.13 -8.90 11.84
C ASN A 100 4.72 -10.04 12.69
N GLY A 101 5.48 -10.97 12.11
CA GLY A 101 5.99 -12.18 12.76
C GLY A 101 4.96 -13.29 13.00
N ALA A 102 3.71 -13.14 12.55
CA ALA A 102 2.71 -14.19 12.65
C ALA A 102 3.02 -15.33 11.65
N THR A 103 2.71 -16.56 12.06
CA THR A 103 2.98 -17.75 11.24
C THR A 103 1.68 -18.41 10.79
N HIS A 104 1.73 -19.16 9.69
CA HIS A 104 0.61 -19.96 9.22
C HIS A 104 1.10 -21.29 8.62
N THR A 105 0.15 -22.15 8.29
CA THR A 105 0.36 -23.47 7.68
C THR A 105 -0.23 -23.59 6.27
N THR A 106 -0.60 -22.48 5.62
CA THR A 106 -1.10 -22.52 4.23
C THR A 106 0.01 -22.88 3.24
N PRO A 107 -0.34 -23.38 2.03
CA PRO A 107 0.63 -23.52 0.94
C PRO A 107 1.35 -22.21 0.61
N ALA A 108 0.63 -21.09 0.56
CA ALA A 108 1.19 -19.76 0.31
C ALA A 108 2.29 -19.41 1.33
N TYR A 109 2.00 -19.54 2.62
CA TYR A 109 2.97 -19.26 3.68
C TYR A 109 4.23 -20.13 3.59
N ARG A 110 4.07 -21.44 3.36
CA ARG A 110 5.22 -22.33 3.16
C ARG A 110 6.05 -21.99 1.92
N ASN A 111 5.42 -21.51 0.84
CA ASN A 111 6.12 -21.10 -0.36
C ASN A 111 6.92 -19.81 -0.11
N LEU A 112 6.32 -18.85 0.58
CA LEU A 112 6.96 -17.62 1.03
C LEU A 112 8.18 -17.89 1.92
N GLU A 113 8.04 -18.69 2.98
CA GLU A 113 9.17 -19.05 3.87
C GLU A 113 10.33 -19.69 3.09
N LYS A 114 10.03 -20.63 2.19
CA LYS A 114 11.04 -21.27 1.34
C LYS A 114 11.74 -20.25 0.43
N ALA A 115 10.99 -19.31 -0.14
CA ALA A 115 11.54 -18.27 -1.01
C ALA A 115 12.47 -17.33 -0.22
N LEU A 116 12.05 -16.87 0.95
CA LEU A 116 12.85 -16.02 1.84
C LEU A 116 14.16 -16.70 2.25
N ILE A 117 14.09 -17.95 2.72
CA ILE A 117 15.27 -18.75 3.11
C ILE A 117 16.23 -18.93 1.92
N LYS A 118 15.69 -19.31 0.75
CA LYS A 118 16.49 -19.57 -0.45
C LYS A 118 17.20 -18.31 -0.96
N LYS A 119 16.52 -17.16 -0.88
CA LYS A 119 17.02 -15.88 -1.41
C LYS A 119 17.85 -15.09 -0.40
N GLN A 120 17.83 -15.46 0.89
CA GLN A 120 18.55 -14.79 1.97
C GLN A 120 18.22 -13.29 2.04
N ILE A 121 16.93 -12.95 1.87
CA ILE A 121 16.46 -11.58 1.92
C ILE A 121 16.57 -11.06 3.36
N PRO A 122 17.08 -9.84 3.60
CA PRO A 122 16.97 -9.18 4.90
C PRO A 122 15.52 -9.17 5.38
N TYR A 123 15.30 -9.65 6.60
CA TYR A 123 13.99 -9.88 7.19
C TYR A 123 13.87 -9.09 8.50
N ALA A 124 12.75 -8.40 8.69
CA ALA A 124 12.41 -7.72 9.93
C ALA A 124 10.95 -7.97 10.32
N THR A 125 10.70 -8.17 11.61
CA THR A 125 9.35 -8.09 12.17
C THR A 125 9.10 -6.68 12.67
N ALA A 126 7.93 -6.13 12.41
CA ALA A 126 7.52 -4.82 12.92
C ALA A 126 6.29 -4.94 13.83
N LYS A 127 6.12 -3.94 14.69
CA LYS A 127 4.95 -3.79 15.55
C LYS A 127 4.63 -2.32 15.78
N LYS A 128 3.51 -2.05 16.45
CA LYS A 128 3.02 -0.70 16.74
C LYS A 128 4.12 0.20 17.31
N GLY A 129 4.27 1.37 16.69
CA GLY A 129 5.28 2.37 17.05
C GLY A 129 6.59 2.25 16.26
N ASP A 130 6.83 1.14 15.56
CA ASP A 130 7.97 1.02 14.66
C ASP A 130 7.75 1.84 13.37
N THR A 131 8.85 2.15 12.68
CA THR A 131 8.82 2.76 11.35
C THR A 131 9.48 1.87 10.33
N ILE A 132 8.89 1.75 9.15
CA ILE A 132 9.47 1.01 8.02
C ILE A 132 10.26 2.00 7.14
N PRO A 133 11.56 1.74 6.87
CA PRO A 133 12.36 2.65 6.07
C PRO A 133 11.89 2.66 4.61
N PHE A 134 11.74 3.85 4.02
CA PHE A 134 11.40 4.01 2.61
C PHE A 134 12.18 5.14 1.94
N THR A 135 11.89 6.40 2.29
CA THR A 135 12.62 7.60 1.86
C THR A 135 12.69 8.59 3.02
N ASP A 136 13.62 9.55 2.96
CA ASP A 136 13.85 10.51 4.06
C ASP A 136 12.66 11.46 4.31
N ASP A 137 11.79 11.65 3.31
CA ASP A 137 10.65 12.55 3.33
C ASP A 137 9.29 11.86 3.52
N ILE A 138 9.27 10.53 3.64
CA ILE A 138 8.05 9.74 3.88
C ILE A 138 8.22 8.96 5.18
N THR A 139 7.22 9.08 6.07
CA THR A 139 7.13 8.23 7.26
C THR A 139 6.14 7.10 7.02
N ILE A 140 6.55 5.86 7.24
CA ILE A 140 5.67 4.68 7.28
C ILE A 140 5.63 4.19 8.72
N LEU A 141 4.60 4.60 9.47
CA LEU A 141 4.41 4.23 10.88
C LEU A 141 3.55 2.97 10.97
N VAL A 142 3.98 2.00 11.77
CA VAL A 142 3.16 0.84 12.13
C VAL A 142 2.20 1.23 13.26
N THR A 143 0.90 1.11 13.05
CA THR A 143 -0.15 1.49 14.03
C THR A 143 -0.77 0.29 14.74
N SER A 144 -0.61 -0.91 14.17
CA SER A 144 -1.04 -2.22 14.69
C SER A 144 -0.13 -3.32 14.12
N PRO A 145 0.04 -4.48 14.79
CA PRO A 145 -0.39 -4.81 16.15
C PRO A 145 0.65 -4.38 17.18
N ASP A 146 0.25 -4.22 18.45
CA ASP A 146 1.21 -4.06 19.56
C ASP A 146 1.81 -5.43 19.96
N GLU A 147 0.93 -6.43 20.11
CA GLU A 147 1.26 -7.83 20.33
C GLU A 147 0.34 -8.71 19.47
N LEU A 148 0.82 -9.89 19.08
CA LEU A 148 0.02 -10.87 18.36
C LEU A 148 -1.02 -11.51 19.28
N THR A 149 -2.27 -11.46 18.89
CA THR A 149 -3.43 -11.99 19.60
C THR A 149 -3.79 -13.41 19.19
N GLY A 150 -3.34 -13.84 18.00
CA GLY A 150 -3.69 -15.10 17.37
C GLY A 150 -4.88 -14.99 16.41
N ASP A 151 -5.56 -13.85 16.35
CA ASP A 151 -6.46 -13.50 15.25
C ASP A 151 -5.64 -12.83 14.15
N LEU A 152 -5.39 -13.57 13.07
CA LEU A 152 -4.47 -13.14 12.01
C LEU A 152 -4.92 -11.85 11.31
N ASN A 153 -6.23 -11.59 11.23
CA ASN A 153 -6.75 -10.36 10.63
C ASN A 153 -6.45 -9.18 11.54
N GLU A 154 -6.82 -9.29 12.83
CA GLU A 154 -6.56 -8.24 13.81
C GLU A 154 -5.08 -8.00 14.07
N ASP A 155 -4.25 -9.03 13.88
CA ASP A 155 -2.81 -8.97 13.98
C ASP A 155 -2.12 -8.33 12.75
N SER A 156 -2.88 -7.83 11.75
CA SER A 156 -2.31 -7.20 10.56
C SER A 156 -1.36 -6.04 10.89
N LEU A 157 -0.23 -5.95 10.16
CA LEU A 157 0.56 -4.71 10.09
C LEU A 157 -0.28 -3.60 9.44
N ALA A 158 -0.92 -2.79 10.27
CA ALA A 158 -1.58 -1.58 9.81
C ALA A 158 -0.54 -0.45 9.70
N LEU A 159 -0.52 0.25 8.57
CA LEU A 159 0.51 1.22 8.21
C LEU A 159 -0.08 2.59 7.93
N LEU A 160 0.41 3.62 8.60
CA LEU A 160 0.13 5.02 8.28
C LEU A 160 1.31 5.60 7.50
N LEU A 161 1.10 5.82 6.21
CA LEU A 161 2.02 6.59 5.37
C LEU A 161 1.72 8.08 5.54
N THR A 162 2.75 8.88 5.77
CA THR A 162 2.67 10.35 5.78
C THR A 162 3.69 10.93 4.81
N TYR A 163 3.21 11.75 3.86
CA TYR A 163 4.04 12.56 2.96
C TYR A 163 3.51 13.99 2.95
N GLY A 164 4.30 14.93 3.50
CA GLY A 164 3.83 16.29 3.74
C GLY A 164 2.59 16.32 4.66
N GLU A 165 1.51 16.92 4.20
CA GLU A 165 0.21 16.99 4.85
C GLU A 165 -0.69 15.78 4.53
N VAL A 166 -0.35 14.97 3.53
CA VAL A 166 -1.19 13.84 3.07
C VAL A 166 -0.87 12.56 3.84
N ARG A 167 -1.91 11.93 4.37
CA ARG A 167 -1.86 10.69 5.16
C ARG A 167 -2.72 9.59 4.56
N ILE A 168 -2.11 8.44 4.31
CA ILE A 168 -2.76 7.27 3.73
C ILE A 168 -2.65 6.12 4.72
N PHE A 169 -3.79 5.56 5.11
CA PHE A 169 -3.85 4.46 6.06
C PHE A 169 -4.15 3.13 5.37
N PHE A 170 -3.25 2.16 5.50
CA PHE A 170 -3.40 0.79 5.02
C PHE A 170 -3.69 -0.10 6.23
N THR A 171 -4.89 -0.66 6.32
CA THR A 171 -5.30 -1.42 7.51
C THR A 171 -4.82 -2.86 7.53
N GLY A 172 -4.34 -3.39 6.40
CA GLY A 172 -4.41 -4.84 6.16
C GLY A 172 -5.86 -5.29 6.38
N ASP A 173 -6.04 -6.30 7.23
CA ASP A 173 -7.35 -6.80 7.64
C ASP A 173 -7.72 -6.50 9.10
N CYS A 174 -6.98 -5.61 9.77
CA CYS A 174 -7.28 -5.25 11.14
C CYS A 174 -8.51 -4.32 11.20
N GLU A 175 -9.65 -4.81 11.73
CA GLU A 175 -10.88 -4.04 11.83
C GLU A 175 -10.88 -3.12 13.06
N SER A 176 -10.08 -3.45 14.09
CA SER A 176 -9.99 -2.67 15.33
C SER A 176 -8.96 -1.53 15.30
N CYS A 177 -8.03 -1.52 14.35
CA CYS A 177 -7.00 -0.48 14.23
C CYS A 177 -7.59 0.88 13.83
N ASP A 178 -6.88 1.94 14.18
CA ASP A 178 -7.24 3.29 13.78
C ASP A 178 -6.00 4.18 13.56
N ALA A 179 -6.20 5.16 12.69
CA ALA A 179 -5.29 6.26 12.46
C ALA A 179 -6.08 7.43 11.87
N SER A 180 -5.71 8.64 12.27
CA SER A 180 -6.20 9.86 11.62
C SER A 180 -5.55 9.96 10.24
N CYS A 181 -6.36 10.01 9.18
CA CYS A 181 -5.89 9.95 7.80
C CYS A 181 -6.85 10.67 6.85
N ASP A 182 -6.39 10.93 5.63
CA ASP A 182 -7.18 11.58 4.59
C ASP A 182 -7.70 10.52 3.59
N ILE A 183 -6.91 9.46 3.37
CA ILE A 183 -7.28 8.28 2.56
C ILE A 183 -7.12 7.02 3.40
N VAL A 184 -8.09 6.11 3.33
CA VAL A 184 -8.02 4.78 3.97
C VAL A 184 -8.22 3.66 2.95
N LYS A 185 -7.36 2.65 2.96
CA LYS A 185 -7.70 1.34 2.39
C LYS A 185 -8.42 0.56 3.47
N LEU A 186 -9.66 0.14 3.21
CA LEU A 186 -10.50 -0.51 4.23
C LEU A 186 -10.04 -1.92 4.54
N ALA A 187 -10.23 -2.32 5.80
CA ALA A 187 -9.90 -3.65 6.26
C ALA A 187 -10.73 -4.71 5.54
N HIS A 188 -10.16 -5.90 5.38
CA HIS A 188 -10.90 -7.14 5.11
C HIS A 188 -11.90 -6.98 3.96
N HIS A 189 -11.42 -6.31 2.90
CA HIS A 189 -12.13 -6.08 1.64
C HIS A 189 -13.49 -5.38 1.79
N GLY A 190 -13.71 -4.62 2.87
CA GLY A 190 -14.99 -3.97 3.14
C GLY A 190 -16.03 -4.90 3.75
N SER A 191 -15.59 -5.93 4.47
CA SER A 191 -16.37 -6.80 5.35
C SER A 191 -17.30 -6.03 6.30
N LYS A 192 -18.21 -6.76 6.96
CA LYS A 192 -19.08 -6.18 7.99
C LYS A 192 -18.26 -5.88 9.24
N GLY A 193 -18.04 -4.60 9.51
CA GLY A 193 -17.21 -4.14 10.63
C GLY A 193 -15.95 -3.43 10.17
N SER A 194 -15.60 -3.59 8.89
CA SER A 194 -14.38 -3.04 8.30
C SER A 194 -14.51 -1.58 7.85
N ALA A 195 -15.70 -0.98 7.98
CA ALA A 195 -15.79 0.47 8.10
C ALA A 195 -15.04 0.83 9.40
N THR A 196 -13.76 1.10 9.24
CA THR A 196 -12.76 1.26 10.30
C THR A 196 -13.32 2.10 11.44
N ARG A 197 -12.87 1.85 12.67
CA ARG A 197 -13.12 2.78 13.78
C ARG A 197 -12.75 4.22 13.44
N ALA A 198 -11.86 4.45 12.44
CA ALA A 198 -11.59 5.77 11.86
C ALA A 198 -12.87 6.56 11.51
N ILE A 199 -13.82 5.98 10.78
CA ILE A 199 -15.10 6.64 10.45
C ILE A 199 -15.97 6.84 11.71
N LEU A 200 -15.86 5.91 12.67
CA LEU A 200 -16.70 5.85 13.86
C LEU A 200 -16.22 6.75 15.02
N ASN A 201 -14.94 7.14 15.04
CA ASN A 201 -14.31 7.91 16.12
C ASN A 201 -14.20 9.42 15.84
N GLY A 202 -14.66 9.90 14.68
CA GLY A 202 -14.77 11.33 14.37
C GLY A 202 -13.72 11.90 13.40
N ASP A 203 -12.72 11.11 13.02
CA ASP A 203 -11.72 11.46 12.00
C ASP A 203 -12.14 10.84 10.67
N ILE A 204 -13.10 11.47 10.00
CA ILE A 204 -13.68 10.99 8.75
C ILE A 204 -12.67 11.23 7.61
N PRO A 205 -12.18 10.18 6.93
CA PRO A 205 -11.32 10.35 5.76
C PRO A 205 -12.12 10.92 4.59
N ASP A 206 -11.42 11.60 3.68
CA ASP A 206 -12.02 12.15 2.47
C ASP A 206 -12.47 11.02 1.52
N CYS A 207 -11.66 9.97 1.41
CA CYS A 207 -12.00 8.80 0.61
C CYS A 207 -11.55 7.46 1.20
N ALA A 208 -12.22 6.40 0.74
CA ALA A 208 -11.96 5.02 1.09
C ALA A 208 -11.72 4.17 -0.16
N ILE A 209 -10.68 3.35 -0.13
CA ILE A 209 -10.37 2.36 -1.15
C ILE A 209 -10.80 0.98 -0.64
N ILE A 210 -11.48 0.23 -1.49
CA ILE A 210 -11.84 -1.16 -1.22
C ILE A 210 -11.23 -2.04 -2.31
N SER A 211 -10.32 -2.92 -1.91
CA SER A 211 -9.71 -3.93 -2.78
C SER A 211 -10.49 -5.23 -2.70
N LEU A 212 -11.08 -5.65 -3.81
CA LEU A 212 -11.87 -6.86 -3.99
C LEU A 212 -12.04 -7.21 -5.47
N GLY A 213 -12.56 -8.41 -5.75
CA GLY A 213 -12.90 -8.87 -7.11
C GLY A 213 -14.40 -8.82 -7.43
N ILE A 214 -14.73 -8.71 -8.73
CA ILE A 214 -16.09 -8.59 -9.29
C ILE A 214 -17.04 -9.71 -8.80
N ASP A 215 -16.53 -10.93 -8.70
CA ASP A 215 -17.30 -12.12 -8.33
C ASP A 215 -16.74 -12.77 -7.05
N ASN A 216 -16.34 -11.95 -6.07
CA ASN A 216 -15.85 -12.49 -4.81
C ASN A 216 -16.94 -13.30 -4.09
N GLU A 217 -16.58 -14.50 -3.62
CA GLU A 217 -17.52 -15.45 -2.99
C GLU A 217 -18.05 -14.96 -1.63
N TYR A 218 -17.42 -13.93 -1.06
CA TYR A 218 -17.76 -13.35 0.24
C TYR A 218 -18.90 -12.32 0.16
N HIS A 219 -19.29 -11.91 -1.05
CA HIS A 219 -20.28 -10.86 -1.28
C HIS A 219 -19.89 -9.51 -0.65
N TYR A 220 -18.60 -9.20 -0.65
CA TYR A 220 -18.05 -7.91 -0.28
C TYR A 220 -18.15 -6.91 -1.44
N PRO A 221 -18.14 -5.59 -1.13
CA PRO A 221 -18.21 -5.00 0.20
C PRO A 221 -19.59 -5.18 0.83
N ALA A 222 -19.65 -5.33 2.16
CA ALA A 222 -20.91 -5.51 2.86
C ALA A 222 -21.80 -4.26 2.68
N PRO A 223 -23.12 -4.41 2.42
CA PRO A 223 -24.02 -3.26 2.25
C PRO A 223 -24.04 -2.30 3.46
N SER A 224 -23.83 -2.82 4.68
CA SER A 224 -23.71 -2.01 5.89
C SER A 224 -22.49 -1.08 5.86
N THR A 225 -21.36 -1.56 5.33
CA THR A 225 -20.10 -0.83 5.21
C THR A 225 -20.25 0.31 4.20
N ILE A 226 -20.78 0.01 3.01
CA ILE A 226 -21.08 1.02 1.99
C ILE A 226 -22.06 2.08 2.48
N ASN A 227 -23.12 1.67 3.19
CA ASN A 227 -24.07 2.63 3.75
C ASN A 227 -23.45 3.51 4.83
N ALA A 228 -22.54 2.98 5.65
CA ALA A 228 -21.83 3.76 6.65
C ALA A 228 -20.92 4.83 6.02
N LEU A 229 -20.13 4.45 5.01
CA LEU A 229 -19.27 5.36 4.24
C LEU A 229 -20.08 6.49 3.59
N LYS A 230 -21.16 6.12 2.88
CA LYS A 230 -22.06 7.09 2.24
C LYS A 230 -22.69 8.05 3.25
N LYS A 231 -23.09 7.57 4.43
CA LYS A 231 -23.66 8.41 5.49
C LYS A 231 -22.63 9.37 6.09
N ALA A 232 -21.36 8.96 6.14
CA ALA A 232 -20.26 9.80 6.60
C ALA A 232 -19.77 10.79 5.54
N GLY A 233 -20.21 10.67 4.28
CA GLY A 233 -19.77 11.53 3.19
C GLY A 233 -18.42 11.15 2.59
N VAL A 234 -17.95 9.92 2.85
CA VAL A 234 -16.69 9.39 2.34
C VAL A 234 -16.86 8.95 0.88
N GLU A 235 -16.01 9.44 -0.01
CA GLU A 235 -15.95 8.97 -1.40
C GLU A 235 -15.37 7.56 -1.46
N VAL A 236 -15.95 6.66 -2.25
CA VAL A 236 -15.57 5.24 -2.27
C VAL A 236 -15.05 4.87 -3.66
N PHE A 237 -13.85 4.31 -3.70
CA PHE A 237 -13.23 3.73 -4.89
C PHE A 237 -13.07 2.23 -4.71
N ARG A 238 -13.31 1.47 -5.77
CA ARG A 238 -13.41 0.00 -5.72
C ARG A 238 -12.64 -0.65 -6.86
N THR A 239 -11.75 -1.59 -6.56
CA THR A 239 -10.96 -2.25 -7.61
C THR A 239 -11.81 -3.10 -8.54
N ASP A 240 -12.91 -3.68 -8.04
CA ASP A 240 -13.83 -4.45 -8.89
C ASP A 240 -14.66 -3.59 -9.85
N GLU A 241 -14.80 -2.29 -9.58
CA GLU A 241 -15.52 -1.35 -10.46
C GLU A 241 -14.57 -0.55 -11.36
N GLU A 242 -13.37 -0.23 -10.87
CA GLU A 242 -12.44 0.71 -11.51
C GLU A 242 -11.16 0.05 -12.03
N GLY A 243 -10.94 -1.24 -11.73
CA GLY A 243 -9.67 -1.91 -11.92
C GLY A 243 -8.60 -1.36 -10.97
N THR A 244 -7.35 -1.27 -11.42
CA THR A 244 -6.28 -0.72 -10.59
C THR A 244 -6.49 0.78 -10.35
N ILE A 245 -6.64 1.17 -9.09
CA ILE A 245 -6.82 2.57 -8.68
C ILE A 245 -5.45 3.19 -8.42
N VAL A 246 -5.17 4.34 -9.02
CA VAL A 246 -3.89 5.03 -8.86
C VAL A 246 -4.11 6.41 -8.24
N LEU A 247 -3.60 6.57 -7.03
CA LEU A 247 -3.53 7.82 -6.30
C LEU A 247 -2.14 8.45 -6.52
N ARG A 248 -2.09 9.77 -6.75
CA ARG A 248 -0.87 10.56 -6.77
C ARG A 248 -0.97 11.70 -5.75
N THR A 249 0.16 12.08 -5.18
CA THR A 249 0.25 13.23 -4.29
C THR A 249 1.61 13.92 -4.38
N ASP A 250 1.61 15.25 -4.22
CA ASP A 250 2.82 16.07 -4.08
C ASP A 250 3.15 16.39 -2.61
N GLY A 251 2.39 15.82 -1.67
CA GLY A 251 2.53 16.04 -0.25
C GLY A 251 1.67 17.18 0.30
N GLU A 252 1.04 18.00 -0.54
CA GLU A 252 0.02 18.98 -0.12
C GLU A 252 -1.37 18.59 -0.64
N LYS A 253 -1.42 18.03 -1.85
CA LYS A 253 -2.66 17.64 -2.53
C LYS A 253 -2.51 16.25 -3.12
N TYR A 254 -3.64 15.57 -3.25
CA TYR A 254 -3.73 14.29 -3.93
C TYR A 254 -4.81 14.27 -5.01
N TRP A 255 -4.69 13.35 -5.96
CA TRP A 255 -5.66 13.13 -7.03
C TRP A 255 -5.56 11.70 -7.56
N PHE A 256 -6.67 11.20 -8.11
CA PHE A 256 -6.75 9.91 -8.80
C PHE A 256 -6.49 10.08 -10.30
N VAL A 257 -5.90 9.09 -10.96
CA VAL A 257 -5.54 9.10 -12.41
C VAL A 257 -6.05 7.90 -13.18
#